data_AF-A0AAW0BDH8-F1
#
_entry.id   AF-A0AAW0BDH8-F1
#
_cell.length_a   1.000
_cell.length_b   1.000
_cell.length_c   1.000
_cell.angle_alpha   90.00
_cell.angle_beta   90.00
_cell.angle_gamma   90.00
#
_symmetry.space_group_name_H-M   'P 1'
#
loop_
_entity.id
_entity.type
_entity.pdbx_description
1 polymer ?
#
loop_
_entity_poly.entity_id
_entity_poly.type
_entity_poly.pdbx_seq_one_letter_code
_entity_poly.pdbx_strand_id
1 'polypeptide(L)'
;MSQARNARTPTEDLQYHLQAVVDDFRHGQLTREQAEYQLVGTLQHGCDVYHWDYDAQYLIPYLQQLDQHEYIMAQAQNPRAGAQGQQPPNPGPAAANAGTLGGDFAPGSVNEPHHNGGERGRTDGHNGGRRRRRHHSSSSDSSSESASRERRGKKPRLDKTRMGFDPSDNGPQLDPYRRDVADLLENYSRDPKEVLRLTQTRAGCPQFTEAGWKSLLAGEYVDFDAVAQEIFGYRVDNSDRWHQIWHLYAKCVAFAFHMRRAELETYNEFVKNLFISTDITHNVIACDKAIRTFLGTSKHHLFNDVQLFQRFQHSHLIPGGIHYRPKGSSTSGSAGSTRKRVGGKSDDSSVEICRNWNVGKCSFGDKCKRLHICNERGCHKNHPKTQHSRD
;
A
#
# COMPACT_ATOMS: atom_id res chain seq x y z
N MET A 1 -18.00 8.49 51.55
CA MET A 1 -16.86 7.79 50.91
C MET A 1 -17.39 6.98 49.74
N SER A 2 -17.41 7.58 48.55
CA SER A 2 -17.90 6.94 47.34
C SER A 2 -16.75 6.15 46.72
N GLN A 3 -16.87 4.82 46.65
CA GLN A 3 -15.89 3.96 46.01
C GLN A 3 -15.95 4.21 44.50
N ALA A 4 -14.90 4.79 43.94
CA ALA A 4 -14.68 4.86 42.51
C ALA A 4 -14.55 3.42 41.98
N ARG A 5 -15.54 2.98 41.19
CA ARG A 5 -15.44 1.73 40.43
C ARG A 5 -14.34 1.93 39.38
N ASN A 6 -13.22 1.23 39.52
CA ASN A 6 -12.20 1.14 38.48
C ASN A 6 -12.85 0.58 37.21
N ALA A 7 -13.00 1.43 36.19
CA ALA A 7 -13.44 0.98 34.88
C ALA A 7 -12.35 0.05 34.31
N ARG A 8 -12.74 -1.17 33.93
CA ARG A 8 -11.85 -2.10 33.24
C ARG A 8 -11.45 -1.51 31.90
N THR A 9 -10.23 -1.80 31.48
CA THR A 9 -9.79 -1.47 30.13
C THR A 9 -10.50 -2.38 29.12
N PRO A 10 -10.69 -1.95 27.86
CA PRO A 10 -11.33 -2.78 26.83
C PRO A 10 -10.66 -4.15 26.66
N THR A 11 -9.33 -4.22 26.86
CA THR A 11 -8.56 -5.46 26.82
C THR A 11 -8.87 -6.39 27.98
N GLU A 12 -9.02 -5.85 29.20
CA GLU A 12 -9.40 -6.63 30.38
C GLU A 12 -10.84 -7.15 30.26
N ASP A 13 -11.74 -6.37 29.67
CA ASP A 13 -13.10 -6.81 29.39
C ASP A 13 -13.11 -7.95 28.37
N LEU A 14 -12.35 -7.85 27.28
CA LEU A 14 -12.25 -8.95 26.30
C LEU A 14 -11.69 -10.23 26.92
N GLN A 15 -10.60 -10.14 27.69
CA GLN A 15 -10.01 -11.29 28.39
C GLN A 15 -11.00 -11.94 29.37
N TYR A 16 -11.79 -11.13 30.07
CA TYR A 16 -12.82 -11.62 30.97
C TYR A 16 -13.89 -12.45 30.24
N HIS A 17 -14.36 -11.98 29.08
CA HIS A 17 -15.35 -12.72 28.30
C HIS A 17 -14.76 -14.01 27.70
N LEU A 18 -13.52 -13.98 27.19
CA LEU A 18 -12.85 -15.18 26.67
C LEU A 18 -12.65 -16.23 27.78
N GLN A 19 -12.28 -15.80 28.99
CA GLN A 19 -12.13 -16.72 30.12
C GLN A 19 -13.48 -17.31 30.57
N ALA A 20 -14.56 -16.53 30.55
CA ALA A 20 -15.89 -17.02 30.88
C ALA A 20 -16.33 -18.18 29.97
N VAL A 21 -16.05 -18.10 28.66
CA VAL A 21 -16.34 -19.19 27.71
C VAL A 21 -15.57 -20.47 28.06
N VAL A 22 -14.29 -20.35 28.44
CA VAL A 22 -13.49 -21.50 28.88
C VAL A 22 -14.03 -22.11 30.18
N ASP A 23 -14.48 -21.27 31.11
CA ASP A 23 -15.05 -21.75 32.37
C ASP A 23 -16.39 -22.46 32.11
N ASP A 24 -17.26 -21.93 31.26
CA ASP A 24 -18.52 -22.60 30.90
C ASP A 24 -18.28 -23.97 30.24
N PHE A 25 -17.25 -24.09 29.40
CA PHE A 25 -16.81 -25.37 28.85
C PHE A 25 -16.33 -26.34 29.95
N ARG A 26 -15.50 -25.89 30.90
CA ARG A 26 -15.02 -26.72 32.01
C ARG A 26 -16.14 -27.24 32.90
N HIS A 27 -17.20 -26.45 33.07
CA HIS A 27 -18.40 -26.85 33.82
C HIS A 27 -19.35 -27.74 33.00
N GLY A 28 -19.02 -28.07 31.74
CA GLY A 28 -19.85 -28.90 30.86
C GLY A 28 -21.11 -28.21 30.35
N GLN A 29 -21.17 -26.87 30.43
CA GLN A 29 -22.29 -26.10 29.92
C GLN A 29 -22.22 -25.89 28.40
N LEU A 30 -21.01 -25.96 27.84
CA LEU A 30 -20.76 -25.88 26.40
C LEU A 30 -20.07 -27.16 25.92
N THR A 31 -20.42 -27.60 24.71
CA THR A 31 -19.58 -28.55 23.97
C THR A 31 -18.34 -27.84 23.43
N ARG A 32 -17.32 -28.61 23.04
CA ARG A 32 -16.08 -28.05 22.46
C ARG A 32 -16.36 -27.16 21.26
N GLU A 33 -17.18 -27.65 20.33
CA GLU A 33 -17.58 -26.92 19.12
C GLU A 33 -18.30 -25.60 19.45
N GLN A 34 -19.14 -25.60 20.49
CA GLN A 34 -19.83 -24.39 20.96
C GLN A 34 -18.87 -23.40 21.62
N ALA A 35 -17.91 -23.88 22.41
CA ALA A 35 -16.90 -23.05 23.04
C ALA A 35 -16.00 -22.39 21.99
N GLU A 36 -15.53 -23.14 20.98
CA GLU A 36 -14.74 -22.60 19.87
C GLU A 36 -15.50 -21.53 19.09
N TYR A 37 -16.78 -21.78 18.78
CA TYR A 37 -17.63 -20.79 18.11
C TYR A 37 -17.81 -19.51 18.94
N GLN A 38 -18.04 -19.63 20.25
CA GLN A 38 -18.22 -18.48 21.13
C GLN A 38 -16.91 -17.70 21.38
N LEU A 39 -15.76 -18.37 21.42
CA LEU A 39 -14.46 -17.70 21.50
C LEU A 39 -14.21 -16.82 20.27
N VAL A 40 -14.45 -17.36 19.06
CA VAL A 40 -14.34 -16.60 17.81
C VAL A 40 -15.36 -15.45 17.76
N GLY A 41 -16.61 -15.73 18.16
CA GLY A 41 -17.67 -14.71 18.22
C GLY A 41 -17.32 -13.57 19.18
N THR A 42 -16.80 -13.87 20.37
CA THR A 42 -16.41 -12.87 21.37
C THR A 42 -15.31 -11.95 20.83
N LEU A 43 -14.32 -12.51 20.13
CA LEU A 43 -13.26 -11.75 19.48
C LEU A 43 -13.80 -10.82 18.39
N GLN A 44 -14.74 -11.30 17.57
CA GLN A 44 -15.37 -10.52 16.49
C GLN A 44 -16.20 -9.32 17.01
N HIS A 45 -16.78 -9.42 18.21
CA HIS A 45 -17.59 -8.36 18.81
C HIS A 45 -16.77 -7.42 19.71
N GLY A 46 -15.67 -7.91 20.28
CA GLY A 46 -14.80 -7.13 21.18
C GLY A 46 -13.63 -6.43 20.49
N CYS A 47 -13.20 -6.90 19.31
CA CYS A 47 -12.15 -6.25 18.54
C CYS A 47 -12.74 -5.30 17.50
N ASP A 48 -12.16 -4.09 17.40
CA ASP A 48 -12.31 -3.28 16.21
C ASP A 48 -11.81 -4.11 15.02
N VAL A 49 -12.68 -4.30 14.02
CA VAL A 49 -12.74 -5.32 12.93
C VAL A 49 -11.46 -5.52 12.07
N TYR A 50 -10.30 -4.99 12.47
CA TYR A 50 -9.16 -4.75 11.59
C TYR A 50 -7.85 -5.45 11.98
N HIS A 51 -7.80 -6.29 13.02
CA HIS A 51 -6.58 -6.97 13.47
C HIS A 51 -6.70 -8.49 13.61
N TRP A 52 -7.53 -9.15 12.81
CA TRP A 52 -7.76 -10.60 12.89
C TRP A 52 -6.48 -11.46 12.95
N ASP A 53 -5.41 -11.12 12.21
CA ASP A 53 -4.12 -11.83 12.28
C ASP A 53 -3.36 -11.64 13.61
N TYR A 54 -3.47 -10.46 14.21
CA TYR A 54 -2.88 -10.15 15.53
C TYR A 54 -3.77 -10.68 16.66
N ASP A 55 -5.09 -10.68 16.45
CA ASP A 55 -6.11 -11.09 17.41
C ASP A 55 -6.24 -12.63 17.47
N ALA A 56 -5.96 -13.36 16.39
CA ALA A 56 -5.92 -14.82 16.39
C ALA A 56 -4.86 -15.38 17.36
N GLN A 57 -3.76 -14.66 17.57
CA GLN A 57 -2.74 -15.04 18.56
C GLN A 57 -3.28 -14.99 20.00
N TYR A 58 -4.29 -14.15 20.27
CA TYR A 58 -4.95 -14.09 21.58
C TYR A 58 -5.86 -15.28 21.84
N LEU A 59 -6.35 -15.99 20.80
CA LEU A 59 -7.20 -17.17 20.97
C LEU A 59 -6.41 -18.44 21.30
N ILE A 60 -5.17 -18.55 20.82
CA ILE A 60 -4.29 -19.71 21.01
C ILE A 60 -4.24 -20.19 22.48
N PRO A 61 -3.98 -19.34 23.49
CA PRO A 61 -3.91 -19.80 24.88
C PRO A 61 -5.25 -20.32 25.43
N TYR A 62 -6.39 -19.87 24.90
CA TYR A 62 -7.71 -20.35 25.34
C TYR A 62 -8.07 -21.68 24.67
N LEU A 63 -7.73 -21.86 23.39
CA LEU A 63 -7.89 -23.15 22.69
C LEU A 63 -7.03 -24.24 23.35
N GLN A 64 -5.78 -23.92 23.73
CA GLN A 64 -4.93 -24.84 24.48
C GLN A 64 -5.53 -25.23 25.84
N GLN A 65 -6.25 -24.32 26.50
CA GLN A 65 -6.96 -24.64 27.74
C GLN A 65 -8.14 -25.60 27.53
N LEU A 66 -8.84 -25.53 26.38
CA LEU A 66 -9.87 -26.50 26.02
C LEU A 66 -9.24 -27.90 25.84
N ASP A 67 -8.17 -27.98 25.05
CA ASP A 67 -7.43 -29.22 24.79
C ASP A 67 -6.92 -29.88 26.08
N GLN A 68 -6.32 -29.08 26.97
CA GLN A 68 -5.80 -29.57 28.24
C GLN A 68 -6.92 -30.13 29.12
N HIS A 69 -8.08 -29.49 29.14
CA HIS A 69 -9.22 -29.96 29.94
C HIS A 69 -9.77 -31.29 29.42
N GLU A 70 -9.94 -31.44 28.11
CA GLU A 70 -10.36 -32.72 27.52
C GLU A 70 -9.35 -33.83 27.79
N TYR A 71 -8.06 -33.53 27.71
CA TYR A 71 -7.00 -34.47 28.05
C TYR A 71 -7.11 -34.96 29.51
N ILE A 72 -7.33 -34.05 30.46
CA ILE A 72 -7.51 -34.38 31.88
C ILE A 72 -8.77 -35.23 32.09
N MET A 73 -9.88 -34.87 31.44
CA MET A 73 -11.14 -35.61 31.53
C MET A 73 -11.03 -37.02 30.93
N ALA A 74 -10.32 -37.17 29.81
CA ALA A 74 -10.05 -38.46 29.20
C ALA A 74 -9.17 -39.35 30.09
N GLN A 75 -8.16 -38.80 30.77
CA GLN A 75 -7.35 -39.54 31.74
C GLN A 75 -8.17 -39.98 32.97
N ALA A 76 -9.03 -39.11 33.49
CA ALA A 76 -9.88 -39.41 34.64
C ALA A 76 -10.89 -40.54 34.35
N GLN A 77 -11.34 -40.66 33.10
CA GLN A 77 -12.25 -41.72 32.66
C GLN A 77 -11.55 -43.06 32.42
N ASN A 78 -10.21 -43.10 32.28
CA ASN A 78 -9.46 -44.33 32.02
C ASN A 78 -8.25 -44.55 32.97
N PRO A 79 -8.48 -44.73 34.29
CA PRO A 79 -7.41 -44.84 35.29
C PRO A 79 -6.58 -46.13 35.20
N ARG A 80 -6.91 -47.08 34.31
CA ARG A 80 -6.24 -48.39 34.21
C ARG A 80 -5.01 -48.44 33.29
N ALA A 81 -4.74 -47.38 32.51
CA ALA A 81 -3.59 -47.35 31.60
C ALA A 81 -2.28 -46.84 32.24
N GLY A 82 -2.32 -46.25 33.44
CA GLY A 82 -1.14 -45.64 34.09
C GLY A 82 -0.31 -46.57 34.98
N ALA A 83 -0.67 -47.86 35.12
CA ALA A 83 -0.03 -48.79 36.06
C ALA A 83 0.94 -49.79 35.42
N GLN A 84 1.21 -49.72 34.11
CA GLN A 84 2.26 -50.52 33.46
C GLN A 84 3.47 -49.65 33.13
N GLY A 85 4.51 -49.83 33.95
CA GLY A 85 5.69 -48.99 34.00
C GLY A 85 6.52 -48.97 32.72
N GLN A 86 7.03 -47.79 32.40
CA GLN A 86 8.26 -47.65 31.64
C GLN A 86 9.43 -47.79 32.62
N GLN A 87 10.07 -48.96 32.60
CA GLN A 87 11.44 -49.11 33.11
C GLN A 87 12.40 -48.31 32.23
N PRO A 88 13.36 -47.55 32.80
CA PRO A 88 14.47 -47.01 32.04
C PRO A 88 15.41 -48.15 31.60
N PRO A 89 16.03 -48.07 30.40
CA PRO A 89 16.93 -49.12 29.92
C PRO A 89 18.24 -49.12 30.71
N ASN A 90 18.63 -50.33 31.15
CA ASN A 90 19.87 -50.64 31.86
C ASN A 90 21.09 -50.51 30.92
N PRO A 91 22.28 -50.09 31.40
CA PRO A 91 23.47 -49.90 30.57
C PRO A 91 24.28 -51.20 30.44
N GLY A 92 24.86 -51.40 29.25
CA GLY A 92 25.83 -52.47 28.94
C GLY A 92 27.05 -51.92 28.18
N PRO A 93 28.17 -52.66 28.13
CA PRO A 93 29.44 -52.16 28.64
C PRO A 93 30.42 -51.59 27.59
N ALA A 94 31.44 -50.95 28.15
CA ALA A 94 32.57 -50.25 27.55
C ALA A 94 33.29 -50.96 26.38
N ALA A 95 33.72 -50.15 25.41
CA ALA A 95 34.95 -50.37 24.67
C ALA A 95 35.60 -49.03 24.29
N ALA A 96 36.81 -48.85 24.82
CA ALA A 96 37.93 -47.97 24.46
C ALA A 96 37.76 -46.95 23.31
N ASN A 97 38.09 -45.69 23.61
CA ASN A 97 39.23 -45.06 22.94
C ASN A 97 39.79 -43.88 23.75
N ALA A 98 41.10 -43.97 24.00
CA ALA A 98 41.93 -42.93 24.57
C ALA A 98 42.41 -41.97 23.46
N GLY A 99 42.68 -40.71 23.81
CA GLY A 99 43.34 -39.75 22.92
C GLY A 99 42.81 -38.32 23.10
N THR A 100 43.21 -37.54 24.12
CA THR A 100 44.48 -36.79 24.21
C THR A 100 44.38 -35.36 23.64
N LEU A 101 44.45 -34.38 24.56
CA LEU A 101 44.91 -32.98 24.45
C LEU A 101 44.01 -32.01 23.67
N GLY A 102 43.68 -30.81 24.13
CA GLY A 102 44.23 -29.95 25.18
C GLY A 102 44.03 -28.49 24.72
N GLY A 103 43.87 -27.54 25.63
CA GLY A 103 43.93 -26.12 25.27
C GLY A 103 43.01 -25.20 26.06
N ASP A 104 43.49 -24.82 27.23
CA ASP A 104 43.00 -23.78 28.12
C ASP A 104 43.08 -22.34 27.55
N PHE A 105 42.58 -21.40 28.37
CA PHE A 105 42.74 -19.93 28.38
C PHE A 105 41.79 -19.12 27.47
N ALA A 106 41.20 -18.01 27.87
CA ALA A 106 40.97 -17.28 29.13
C ALA A 106 40.07 -16.06 28.78
N PRO A 107 39.45 -15.38 29.76
CA PRO A 107 38.53 -14.26 29.53
C PRO A 107 39.21 -12.89 29.62
N GLY A 108 38.61 -11.88 28.98
CA GLY A 108 38.98 -10.46 29.05
C GLY A 108 38.73 -9.78 27.69
N SER A 109 38.40 -8.52 27.54
CA SER A 109 38.40 -7.38 28.46
C SER A 109 37.55 -6.27 27.84
N VAL A 110 37.12 -5.38 28.72
CA VAL A 110 36.56 -4.04 28.54
C VAL A 110 37.40 -3.20 27.56
N ASN A 111 36.78 -2.34 26.75
CA ASN A 111 37.24 -0.96 26.46
C ASN A 111 36.22 -0.16 25.62
N GLU A 112 35.61 0.83 26.26
CA GLU A 112 35.42 2.19 25.72
C GLU A 112 36.82 2.85 25.50
N PRO A 113 37.02 3.90 24.64
CA PRO A 113 36.49 5.25 24.90
C PRO A 113 36.32 6.27 23.74
N HIS A 114 35.51 7.31 24.04
CA HIS A 114 35.64 8.77 23.81
C HIS A 114 36.08 9.47 22.48
N HIS A 115 35.27 10.51 22.17
CA HIS A 115 35.55 11.91 21.73
C HIS A 115 36.39 12.27 20.50
N ASN A 116 35.78 12.99 19.54
CA ASN A 116 35.94 14.46 19.26
C ASN A 116 35.00 14.81 18.08
N GLY A 117 34.31 15.94 17.97
CA GLY A 117 34.68 17.34 18.26
C GLY A 117 34.92 18.07 16.93
N GLY A 118 34.08 19.04 16.54
CA GLY A 118 34.30 19.82 15.32
C GLY A 118 33.13 20.72 14.87
N GLU A 119 33.09 21.93 15.43
CA GLU A 119 32.18 23.04 15.13
C GLU A 119 32.38 23.71 13.74
N ARG A 120 31.46 24.66 13.45
CA ARG A 120 31.49 25.84 12.53
C ARG A 120 30.69 25.65 11.23
N GLY A 121 29.79 26.53 10.81
CA GLY A 121 29.35 27.83 11.35
C GLY A 121 28.30 28.50 10.43
N ARG A 122 27.44 29.31 11.07
CA ARG A 122 26.79 30.58 10.65
C ARG A 122 26.62 30.94 9.16
N THR A 123 25.38 31.30 8.79
CA THR A 123 24.92 32.66 8.37
C THR A 123 23.37 32.62 8.31
N ASP A 124 22.62 33.34 9.13
CA ASP A 124 22.19 34.76 9.03
C ASP A 124 21.17 35.09 7.91
N GLY A 125 20.09 35.79 8.31
CA GLY A 125 19.07 36.40 7.43
C GLY A 125 17.62 36.09 7.88
N HIS A 126 17.08 36.64 8.97
CA HIS A 126 16.46 37.97 9.09
C HIS A 126 15.48 38.39 7.97
N ASN A 127 14.17 38.20 8.22
CA ASN A 127 13.12 39.23 8.12
C ASN A 127 11.80 38.62 8.65
N GLY A 128 11.05 39.16 9.60
CA GLY A 128 10.81 40.56 9.93
C GLY A 128 9.39 40.94 9.48
N GLY A 129 8.41 40.94 10.39
CA GLY A 129 7.04 41.35 10.08
C GLY A 129 5.99 40.98 11.14
N ARG A 130 6.17 41.38 12.40
CA ARG A 130 5.37 42.42 13.08
C ARG A 130 3.84 42.43 12.84
N ARG A 131 3.14 42.03 13.92
CA ARG A 131 2.05 42.74 14.61
C ARG A 131 0.88 43.30 13.76
N ARG A 132 -0.35 42.85 14.08
CA ARG A 132 -1.29 43.63 14.94
C ARG A 132 -2.58 42.87 15.27
N ARG A 133 -2.82 42.72 16.58
CA ARG A 133 -4.15 42.64 17.21
C ARG A 133 -4.98 43.87 16.82
N ARG A 134 -6.30 43.73 16.71
CA ARG A 134 -7.26 44.73 17.19
C ARG A 134 -8.65 44.12 17.43
N HIS A 135 -9.16 44.41 18.63
CA HIS A 135 -10.52 44.20 19.12
C HIS A 135 -11.49 45.26 18.56
N HIS A 136 -12.78 44.91 18.60
CA HIS A 136 -14.03 45.69 18.82
C HIS A 136 -14.14 47.14 18.34
N SER A 137 -15.20 47.47 17.57
CA SER A 137 -16.45 48.07 18.08
C SER A 137 -17.34 48.59 16.95
N SER A 138 -18.65 48.58 17.21
CA SER A 138 -19.78 49.17 16.46
C SER A 138 -19.62 50.66 16.13
N SER A 139 -19.99 51.06 14.90
CA SER A 139 -20.74 52.29 14.66
C SER A 139 -21.40 52.27 13.27
N SER A 140 -22.65 52.69 13.25
CA SER A 140 -23.40 53.18 12.09
C SER A 140 -22.71 54.44 11.53
N ASP A 141 -22.62 54.62 10.21
CA ASP A 141 -23.27 55.71 9.45
C ASP A 141 -22.85 55.68 7.95
N SER A 142 -23.60 56.48 7.20
CA SER A 142 -23.94 56.57 5.78
C SER A 142 -22.86 56.83 4.70
N SER A 143 -23.20 56.34 3.50
CA SER A 143 -23.13 56.96 2.15
C SER A 143 -21.83 57.18 1.34
N SER A 144 -21.85 56.50 0.19
CA SER A 144 -21.54 56.89 -1.21
C SER A 144 -20.10 57.20 -1.71
N GLU A 145 -19.90 56.79 -2.97
CA GLU A 145 -18.82 57.10 -3.94
C GLU A 145 -17.65 56.09 -4.10
N SER A 146 -17.95 55.03 -4.87
CA SER A 146 -17.27 54.60 -6.11
C SER A 146 -15.77 54.89 -6.34
N ALA A 147 -14.94 53.82 -6.34
CA ALA A 147 -14.00 53.50 -7.43
C ALA A 147 -13.25 52.16 -7.17
N SER A 148 -13.48 51.20 -8.08
CA SER A 148 -12.51 50.18 -8.54
C SER A 148 -11.72 49.36 -7.51
N ARG A 149 -12.42 48.60 -6.65
CA ARG A 149 -11.90 47.27 -6.28
C ARG A 149 -12.24 46.31 -7.41
N GLU A 150 -11.24 45.95 -8.20
CA GLU A 150 -11.29 44.81 -9.13
C GLU A 150 -11.80 43.58 -8.37
N ARG A 151 -13.10 43.32 -8.53
CA ARG A 151 -13.73 42.10 -8.08
C ARG A 151 -13.03 41.00 -8.82
N ARG A 152 -12.16 40.24 -8.13
CA ARG A 152 -11.64 38.96 -8.60
C ARG A 152 -12.80 38.23 -9.28
N GLY A 153 -12.75 38.18 -10.61
CA GLY A 153 -13.83 37.65 -11.42
C GLY A 153 -14.15 36.26 -10.90
N LYS A 154 -15.41 36.05 -10.48
CA LYS A 154 -15.89 34.69 -10.21
C LYS A 154 -15.56 33.88 -11.46
N LYS A 155 -14.79 32.81 -11.31
CA LYS A 155 -14.44 31.91 -12.41
C LYS A 155 -15.72 31.65 -13.23
N PRO A 156 -15.69 31.78 -14.57
CA PRO A 156 -16.84 31.52 -15.41
C PRO A 156 -17.47 30.19 -15.01
N ARG A 157 -18.77 30.20 -14.68
CA ARG A 157 -19.49 28.97 -14.38
C ARG A 157 -19.61 28.16 -15.67
N LEU A 158 -19.26 26.88 -15.60
CA LEU A 158 -19.40 25.95 -16.71
C LEU A 158 -20.87 25.92 -17.16
N ASP A 159 -21.12 26.17 -18.44
CA ASP A 159 -22.45 26.06 -19.03
C ASP A 159 -22.78 24.58 -19.29
N LYS A 160 -23.59 24.01 -18.40
CA LYS A 160 -23.97 22.59 -18.46
C LYS A 160 -24.78 22.23 -19.71
N THR A 161 -25.42 23.21 -20.35
CA THR A 161 -26.27 22.99 -21.55
C THR A 161 -25.45 22.81 -22.82
N ARG A 162 -24.17 23.16 -22.80
CA ARG A 162 -23.24 23.02 -23.93
C ARG A 162 -22.34 21.79 -23.82
N MET A 163 -22.58 20.92 -22.84
CA MET A 163 -21.86 19.67 -22.71
C MET A 163 -22.36 18.68 -23.77
N GLY A 164 -21.43 17.93 -24.39
CA GLY A 164 -21.77 16.97 -25.45
C GLY A 164 -22.40 15.66 -24.96
N PHE A 165 -22.63 15.54 -23.66
CA PHE A 165 -23.36 14.45 -23.03
C PHE A 165 -24.64 15.01 -22.42
N ASP A 166 -25.75 14.28 -22.55
CA ASP A 166 -27.05 14.71 -22.01
C ASP A 166 -26.99 14.67 -20.47
N PRO A 167 -27.13 15.81 -19.78
CA PRO A 167 -27.14 15.84 -18.31
C PRO A 167 -28.33 15.10 -17.69
N SER A 168 -29.36 14.83 -18.49
CA SER A 168 -30.59 14.10 -18.11
C SER A 168 -30.46 12.60 -18.36
N ASP A 169 -29.45 12.18 -19.12
CA ASP A 169 -29.14 10.77 -19.32
C ASP A 169 -28.51 10.23 -18.03
N ASN A 170 -29.33 9.56 -17.23
CA ASN A 170 -28.90 8.90 -15.99
C ASN A 170 -28.02 7.67 -16.25
N GLY A 171 -27.70 7.38 -17.52
CA GLY A 171 -26.93 6.22 -17.92
C GLY A 171 -27.66 4.91 -17.62
N PRO A 172 -26.97 3.77 -17.76
CA PRO A 172 -27.50 2.50 -17.29
C PRO A 172 -27.76 2.57 -15.78
N GLN A 173 -28.92 2.07 -15.36
CA GLN A 173 -29.33 2.06 -13.97
C GLN A 173 -28.30 1.32 -13.11
N LEU A 174 -27.51 2.07 -12.36
CA LEU A 174 -26.54 1.52 -11.42
C LEU A 174 -27.27 0.86 -10.25
N ASP A 175 -26.79 -0.31 -9.86
CA ASP A 175 -27.15 -0.95 -8.59
C ASP A 175 -27.04 0.05 -7.42
N PRO A 176 -27.95 0.02 -6.42
CA PRO A 176 -27.93 0.97 -5.31
C PRO A 176 -26.56 1.13 -4.65
N TYR A 177 -25.81 0.04 -4.49
CA TYR A 177 -24.49 0.07 -3.88
C TYR A 177 -23.48 0.92 -4.68
N ARG A 178 -23.51 0.82 -6.01
CA ARG A 178 -22.65 1.63 -6.90
C ARG A 178 -23.02 3.10 -6.85
N ARG A 179 -24.31 3.41 -6.73
CA ARG A 179 -24.80 4.78 -6.59
C ARG A 179 -24.28 5.43 -5.32
N ASP A 180 -24.39 4.72 -4.18
CA ASP A 180 -23.93 5.24 -2.90
C ASP A 180 -22.43 5.58 -2.91
N VAL A 181 -21.60 4.73 -3.53
CA VAL A 181 -20.16 4.99 -3.68
C VAL A 181 -19.90 6.20 -4.59
N ALA A 182 -20.62 6.30 -5.71
CA ALA A 182 -20.49 7.41 -6.65
C ALA A 182 -20.90 8.75 -6.01
N ASP A 183 -22.00 8.77 -5.24
CA ASP A 183 -22.51 9.95 -4.54
C ASP A 183 -21.51 10.43 -3.47
N LEU A 184 -20.88 9.50 -2.74
CA LEU A 184 -19.82 9.83 -1.79
C LEU A 184 -18.60 10.43 -2.49
N LEU A 185 -18.14 9.85 -3.60
CA LEU A 185 -17.03 10.38 -4.38
C LEU A 185 -17.35 11.76 -4.97
N GLU A 186 -18.57 11.97 -5.46
CA GLU A 186 -19.02 13.29 -5.92
C GLU A 186 -19.00 14.29 -4.77
N ASN A 187 -19.57 13.94 -3.62
CA ASN A 187 -19.59 14.81 -2.45
C ASN A 187 -18.17 15.16 -1.99
N TYR A 188 -17.26 14.19 -1.96
CA TYR A 188 -15.87 14.41 -1.56
C TYR A 188 -15.12 15.33 -2.53
N SER A 189 -15.47 15.26 -3.82
CA SER A 189 -14.86 16.11 -4.84
C SER A 189 -15.25 17.60 -4.73
N ARG A 190 -16.30 17.94 -3.97
CA ARG A 190 -16.76 19.33 -3.81
C ARG A 190 -15.80 20.19 -2.99
N ASP A 191 -15.22 19.62 -1.92
CA ASP A 191 -14.18 20.26 -1.12
C ASP A 191 -13.14 19.23 -0.63
N PRO A 192 -12.20 18.83 -1.50
CA PRO A 192 -11.25 17.76 -1.18
C PRO A 192 -10.31 18.13 -0.03
N LYS A 193 -10.07 19.43 0.23
CA LYS A 193 -9.21 19.88 1.33
C LYS A 193 -9.90 19.69 2.67
N GLU A 194 -11.18 20.06 2.75
CA GLU A 194 -11.95 19.90 3.97
C GLU A 194 -12.19 18.42 4.28
N VAL A 195 -12.49 17.60 3.28
CA VAL A 195 -12.64 16.15 3.45
C VAL A 195 -11.34 15.54 3.98
N LEU A 196 -10.18 15.88 3.40
CA LEU A 196 -8.88 15.41 3.89
C LEU A 196 -8.65 15.81 5.35
N ARG A 197 -8.93 17.08 5.70
CA ARG A 197 -8.78 17.60 7.07
C ARG A 197 -9.69 16.85 8.05
N LEU A 198 -10.95 16.63 7.69
CA LEU A 198 -11.91 15.88 8.51
C LEU A 198 -11.50 14.42 8.69
N THR A 199 -11.03 13.78 7.62
CA THR A 199 -10.51 12.40 7.67
C THR A 199 -9.31 12.29 8.61
N GLN A 200 -8.34 13.21 8.53
CA GLN A 200 -7.12 13.17 9.35
C GLN A 200 -7.34 13.57 10.82
N THR A 201 -8.35 14.40 11.10
CA THR A 201 -8.65 14.84 12.47
C THR A 201 -9.55 13.87 13.24
N ARG A 202 -10.15 12.90 12.55
CA ARG A 202 -11.04 11.90 13.17
C ARG A 202 -10.22 10.84 13.92
N ALA A 203 -10.70 10.48 15.12
CA ALA A 203 -10.11 9.41 15.91
C ALA A 203 -10.12 8.07 15.14
N GLY A 204 -9.06 7.29 15.29
CA GLY A 204 -8.90 6.01 14.59
C GLY A 204 -8.50 6.11 13.11
N CYS A 205 -8.18 7.32 12.61
CA CYS A 205 -7.64 7.50 11.26
C CYS A 205 -6.36 6.69 11.07
N PRO A 206 -6.31 5.74 10.11
CA PRO A 206 -5.12 4.94 9.87
C PRO A 206 -3.92 5.80 9.44
N GLN A 207 -2.71 5.39 9.85
CA GLN A 207 -1.48 6.03 9.39
C GLN A 207 -1.28 5.75 7.89
N PHE A 208 -1.38 6.80 7.09
CA PHE A 208 -1.26 6.72 5.64
C PHE A 208 -0.57 7.98 5.11
N THR A 209 -0.04 7.90 3.90
CA THR A 209 0.66 9.05 3.30
C THR A 209 -0.34 10.14 2.92
N GLU A 210 0.08 11.41 2.94
CA GLU A 210 -0.80 12.52 2.54
C GLU A 210 -1.20 12.39 1.07
N ALA A 211 -0.26 11.97 0.22
CA ALA A 211 -0.53 11.68 -1.19
C ALA A 211 -1.53 10.51 -1.36
N GLY A 212 -1.36 9.45 -0.57
CA GLY A 212 -2.26 8.30 -0.56
C GLY A 212 -3.68 8.71 -0.18
N TRP A 213 -3.86 9.52 0.87
CA TRP A 213 -5.18 10.02 1.26
C TRP A 213 -5.82 10.87 0.17
N LYS A 214 -5.06 11.75 -0.49
CA LYS A 214 -5.58 12.59 -1.59
C LYS A 214 -6.10 11.73 -2.76
N SER A 215 -5.30 10.78 -3.23
CA SER A 215 -5.70 9.87 -4.32
C SER A 215 -6.89 9.00 -3.91
N LEU A 216 -6.88 8.44 -2.70
CA LEU A 216 -7.96 7.61 -2.19
C LEU A 216 -9.30 8.36 -2.10
N LEU A 217 -9.30 9.57 -1.55
CA LEU A 217 -10.52 10.39 -1.41
C LEU A 217 -11.05 10.89 -2.76
N ALA A 218 -10.17 11.04 -3.76
CA ALA A 218 -10.55 11.36 -5.13
C ALA A 218 -11.09 10.14 -5.91
N GLY A 219 -10.97 8.93 -5.36
CA GLY A 219 -11.28 7.68 -6.05
C GLY A 219 -10.26 7.33 -7.14
N GLU A 220 -9.04 7.84 -7.03
CA GLU A 220 -7.95 7.63 -7.99
C GLU A 220 -7.06 6.43 -7.59
N TYR A 221 -6.21 6.03 -8.51
CA TYR A 221 -5.21 4.99 -8.27
C TYR A 221 -4.24 5.40 -7.15
N VAL A 222 -4.03 4.49 -6.20
CA VAL A 222 -3.00 4.61 -5.15
C VAL A 222 -1.81 3.71 -5.50
N ASP A 223 -0.62 4.30 -5.64
CA ASP A 223 0.59 3.53 -5.89
C ASP A 223 1.12 2.89 -4.60
N PHE A 224 1.02 1.56 -4.52
CA PHE A 224 1.45 0.79 -3.36
C PHE A 224 2.96 0.86 -3.16
N ASP A 225 3.76 1.00 -4.22
CA ASP A 225 5.21 1.16 -4.06
C ASP A 225 5.55 2.48 -3.39
N ALA A 226 4.83 3.57 -3.72
CA ALA A 226 5.07 4.88 -3.14
C ALA A 226 4.67 4.90 -1.66
N VAL A 227 3.50 4.34 -1.34
CA VAL A 227 3.02 4.23 0.06
C VAL A 227 3.94 3.33 0.87
N ALA A 228 4.32 2.15 0.35
CA ALA A 228 5.20 1.23 1.06
C ALA A 228 6.60 1.83 1.29
N GLN A 229 7.13 2.57 0.31
CA GLN A 229 8.43 3.20 0.44
C GLN A 229 8.44 4.31 1.50
N GLU A 230 7.36 5.08 1.61
CA GLU A 230 7.22 6.17 2.58
C GLU A 230 6.95 5.67 4.00
N ILE A 231 6.09 4.65 4.16
CA ILE A 231 5.65 4.16 5.48
C ILE A 231 6.58 3.08 6.02
N PHE A 232 7.01 2.14 5.18
CA PHE A 232 7.74 0.95 5.60
C PHE A 232 9.19 0.89 5.10
N GLY A 233 9.59 1.79 4.21
CA GLY A 233 10.96 1.85 3.67
C GLY A 233 11.29 0.77 2.63
N TYR A 234 10.29 0.05 2.10
CA TYR A 234 10.49 -1.00 1.10
C TYR A 234 9.60 -0.84 -0.13
N ARG A 235 9.87 -1.62 -1.19
CA ARG A 235 9.01 -1.80 -2.36
C ARG A 235 8.21 -3.10 -2.29
N VAL A 236 7.08 -3.16 -3.00
CA VAL A 236 6.21 -4.33 -3.00
C VAL A 236 6.72 -5.33 -4.05
N ASP A 237 7.47 -6.34 -3.61
CA ASP A 237 8.13 -7.32 -4.48
C ASP A 237 7.77 -8.78 -4.16
N ASN A 238 6.98 -9.02 -3.12
CA ASN A 238 6.53 -10.35 -2.71
C ASN A 238 5.10 -10.31 -2.14
N SER A 239 4.56 -11.50 -1.89
CA SER A 239 3.18 -11.67 -1.42
C SER A 239 2.95 -11.05 -0.04
N ASP A 240 3.86 -11.25 0.92
CA ASP A 240 3.69 -10.74 2.30
C ASP A 240 3.66 -9.21 2.33
N ARG A 241 4.57 -8.56 1.60
CA ARG A 241 4.58 -7.10 1.45
C ARG A 241 3.34 -6.59 0.74
N TRP A 242 2.83 -7.34 -0.24
CA TRP A 242 1.57 -7.01 -0.90
C TRP A 242 0.38 -7.10 0.08
N HIS A 243 0.30 -8.15 0.90
CA HIS A 243 -0.76 -8.28 1.92
C HIS A 243 -0.68 -7.14 2.94
N GLN A 244 0.52 -6.81 3.44
CA GLN A 244 0.69 -5.73 4.42
C GLN A 244 0.19 -4.38 3.88
N ILE A 245 0.56 -4.02 2.65
CA ILE A 245 0.12 -2.75 2.04
C ILE A 245 -1.36 -2.79 1.66
N TRP A 246 -1.87 -3.94 1.20
CA TRP A 246 -3.28 -4.12 0.88
C TRP A 246 -4.16 -3.95 2.11
N HIS A 247 -3.80 -4.56 3.24
CA HIS A 247 -4.52 -4.39 4.50
C HIS A 247 -4.55 -2.94 4.97
N LEU A 248 -3.42 -2.23 4.87
CA LEU A 248 -3.39 -0.79 5.19
C LEU A 248 -4.31 0.01 4.26
N TYR A 249 -4.23 -0.23 2.95
CA TYR A 249 -5.09 0.42 1.95
C TYR A 249 -6.57 0.13 2.21
N ALA A 250 -6.95 -1.14 2.39
CA ALA A 250 -8.32 -1.55 2.66
C ALA A 250 -8.86 -0.93 3.95
N LYS A 251 -8.02 -0.81 5.00
CA LYS A 251 -8.37 -0.10 6.23
C LYS A 251 -8.66 1.38 5.97
N CYS A 252 -7.84 2.05 5.16
CA CYS A 252 -8.06 3.45 4.78
C CYS A 252 -9.33 3.63 3.94
N VAL A 253 -9.58 2.74 2.97
CA VAL A 253 -10.79 2.78 2.14
C VAL A 253 -12.02 2.53 2.99
N ALA A 254 -12.01 1.54 3.88
CA ALA A 254 -13.14 1.27 4.76
C ALA A 254 -13.37 2.37 5.82
N PHE A 255 -12.33 3.13 6.18
CA PHE A 255 -12.46 4.30 7.06
C PHE A 255 -13.16 5.48 6.34
N ALA A 256 -12.77 5.75 5.08
CA ALA A 256 -13.38 6.82 4.28
C ALA A 256 -14.73 6.42 3.67
N PHE A 257 -14.89 5.14 3.30
CA PHE A 257 -16.03 4.59 2.60
C PHE A 257 -16.50 3.31 3.30
N HIS A 258 -17.21 3.47 4.42
CA HIS A 258 -17.62 2.37 5.31
C HIS A 258 -18.34 1.21 4.61
N MET A 259 -19.09 1.49 3.54
CA MET A 259 -19.82 0.46 2.77
C MET A 259 -18.92 -0.40 1.88
N ARG A 260 -17.67 -0.02 1.62
CA ARG A 260 -16.76 -0.69 0.67
C ARG A 260 -16.06 -1.95 1.20
N ARG A 261 -16.40 -2.41 2.40
CA ARG A 261 -15.70 -3.55 3.04
C ARG A 261 -15.88 -4.86 2.28
N ALA A 262 -17.12 -5.21 1.94
CA ALA A 262 -17.43 -6.49 1.32
C ALA A 262 -16.74 -6.65 -0.04
N GLU A 263 -16.67 -5.58 -0.84
CA GLU A 263 -15.95 -5.62 -2.12
C GLU A 263 -14.43 -5.75 -1.96
N LEU A 264 -13.84 -5.11 -0.93
CA LEU A 264 -12.42 -5.20 -0.65
C LEU A 264 -12.04 -6.61 -0.21
N GLU A 265 -12.89 -7.27 0.59
CA GLU A 265 -12.66 -8.67 0.98
C GLU A 265 -12.76 -9.61 -0.22
N THR A 266 -13.75 -9.40 -1.08
CA THR A 266 -13.90 -10.17 -2.33
C THR A 266 -12.65 -10.06 -3.20
N TYR A 267 -12.08 -8.86 -3.30
CA TYR A 267 -10.85 -8.64 -4.06
C TYR A 267 -9.60 -9.20 -3.37
N ASN A 268 -9.53 -9.10 -2.05
CA ASN A 268 -8.46 -9.69 -1.24
C ASN A 268 -8.36 -11.19 -1.51
N GLU A 269 -9.47 -11.90 -1.38
CA GLU A 269 -9.56 -13.33 -1.66
C GLU A 269 -9.24 -13.65 -3.12
N PHE A 270 -9.69 -12.81 -4.06
CA PHE A 270 -9.32 -12.95 -5.46
C PHE A 270 -7.79 -12.90 -5.66
N VAL A 271 -7.08 -11.89 -5.15
CA VAL A 271 -5.63 -11.76 -5.35
C VAL A 271 -4.84 -12.79 -4.52
N LYS A 272 -5.28 -13.12 -3.30
CA LYS A 272 -4.75 -14.23 -2.51
C LYS A 272 -4.74 -15.53 -3.31
N ASN A 273 -5.86 -15.87 -3.94
CA ASN A 273 -5.97 -17.05 -4.78
C ASN A 273 -5.03 -17.01 -5.99
N LEU A 274 -4.73 -15.82 -6.54
CA LEU A 274 -3.69 -15.68 -7.56
C LEU A 274 -2.30 -16.04 -7.00
N PHE A 275 -1.92 -15.53 -5.82
CA PHE A 275 -0.64 -15.88 -5.19
C PHE A 275 -0.54 -17.37 -4.83
N ILE A 276 -1.64 -18.01 -4.44
CA ILE A 276 -1.67 -19.45 -4.14
C ILE A 276 -1.51 -20.28 -5.42
N SER A 277 -2.14 -19.84 -6.52
CA SER A 277 -2.18 -20.60 -7.78
C SER A 277 -0.97 -20.39 -8.69
N THR A 278 -0.06 -19.46 -8.38
CA THR A 278 1.13 -19.19 -9.20
C THR A 278 2.37 -18.93 -8.36
N ASP A 279 3.51 -19.42 -8.84
CA ASP A 279 4.81 -19.19 -8.21
C ASP A 279 5.51 -17.91 -8.74
N ILE A 280 4.84 -17.17 -9.64
CA ILE A 280 5.37 -15.98 -10.31
C ILE A 280 4.81 -14.71 -9.64
N THR A 281 5.25 -14.45 -8.40
CA THR A 281 4.76 -13.36 -7.54
C THR A 281 4.82 -11.99 -8.20
N HIS A 282 5.87 -11.67 -8.96
CA HIS A 282 6.02 -10.38 -9.63
C HIS A 282 4.94 -10.15 -10.72
N ASN A 283 4.45 -11.21 -11.37
CA ASN A 283 3.36 -11.10 -12.33
C ASN A 283 2.02 -10.87 -11.63
N VAL A 284 1.80 -11.45 -10.45
CA VAL A 284 0.59 -11.19 -9.64
C VAL A 284 0.56 -9.74 -9.19
N ILE A 285 1.68 -9.22 -8.68
CA ILE A 285 1.79 -7.81 -8.27
C ILE A 285 1.56 -6.87 -9.46
N ALA A 286 2.12 -7.19 -10.63
CA ALA A 286 1.89 -6.40 -11.84
C ALA A 286 0.43 -6.47 -12.32
N CYS A 287 -0.20 -7.64 -12.26
CA CYS A 287 -1.62 -7.84 -12.57
C CYS A 287 -2.52 -7.01 -11.64
N ASP A 288 -2.31 -7.10 -10.33
CA ASP A 288 -3.01 -6.29 -9.31
C ASP A 288 -2.83 -4.79 -9.59
N LYS A 289 -1.59 -4.35 -9.86
CA LYS A 289 -1.31 -2.94 -10.20
C LYS A 289 -2.12 -2.48 -11.41
N ALA A 290 -2.22 -3.30 -12.45
CA ALA A 290 -3.03 -3.00 -13.63
C ALA A 290 -4.53 -2.93 -13.32
N ILE A 291 -5.05 -3.85 -12.49
CA ILE A 291 -6.45 -3.86 -12.06
C ILE A 291 -6.78 -2.62 -11.23
N ARG A 292 -5.98 -2.30 -10.21
CA ARG A 292 -6.19 -1.10 -9.39
C ARG A 292 -6.06 0.18 -10.18
N THR A 293 -5.16 0.22 -11.18
CA THR A 293 -5.07 1.36 -12.10
C THR A 293 -6.36 1.51 -12.90
N PHE A 294 -6.90 0.41 -13.44
CA PHE A 294 -8.18 0.41 -14.15
C PHE A 294 -9.34 0.88 -13.26
N LEU A 295 -9.44 0.38 -12.03
CA LEU A 295 -10.45 0.81 -11.06
C LEU A 295 -10.31 2.30 -10.71
N GLY A 296 -9.08 2.80 -10.53
CA GLY A 296 -8.82 4.23 -10.29
C GLY A 296 -9.16 5.14 -11.47
N THR A 297 -9.23 4.60 -12.69
CA THR A 297 -9.66 5.37 -13.88
C THR A 297 -11.16 5.31 -14.15
N SER A 298 -11.88 4.34 -13.57
CA SER A 298 -13.31 4.14 -13.79
C SER A 298 -14.08 4.11 -12.48
N LYS A 299 -14.85 5.17 -12.23
CA LYS A 299 -15.65 5.32 -11.00
C LYS A 299 -16.86 4.38 -10.92
N HIS A 300 -17.15 3.65 -12.00
CA HIS A 300 -18.32 2.76 -12.08
C HIS A 300 -17.98 1.30 -11.80
N HIS A 301 -16.70 0.93 -11.75
CA HIS A 301 -16.25 -0.42 -11.45
C HIS A 301 -15.79 -0.53 -10.00
N LEU A 302 -16.06 -1.70 -9.42
CA LEU A 302 -15.85 -1.97 -8.02
C LEU A 302 -14.90 -3.16 -7.84
N PHE A 303 -14.38 -3.32 -6.62
CA PHE A 303 -13.42 -4.38 -6.31
C PHE A 303 -14.03 -5.79 -6.39
N ASN A 304 -15.35 -5.93 -6.27
CA ASN A 304 -16.05 -7.20 -6.42
C ASN A 304 -16.34 -7.58 -7.89
N ASP A 305 -15.99 -6.73 -8.86
CA ASP A 305 -16.16 -7.02 -10.30
C ASP A 305 -15.10 -7.99 -10.84
N VAL A 306 -14.84 -9.08 -10.13
CA VAL A 306 -13.74 -10.02 -10.40
C VAL A 306 -13.78 -10.61 -11.81
N GLN A 307 -14.98 -10.71 -12.40
CA GLN A 307 -15.15 -11.17 -13.79
C GLN A 307 -14.55 -10.22 -14.81
N LEU A 308 -14.51 -8.91 -14.53
CA LEU A 308 -13.86 -7.92 -15.41
C LEU A 308 -12.33 -8.05 -15.39
N PHE A 309 -11.77 -8.76 -14.40
CA PHE A 309 -10.32 -8.85 -14.21
C PHE A 309 -9.66 -9.97 -15.00
N GLN A 310 -10.44 -10.86 -15.65
CA GLN A 310 -9.92 -11.96 -16.46
C GLN A 310 -8.94 -11.49 -17.54
N ARG A 311 -9.19 -10.32 -18.17
CA ARG A 311 -8.27 -9.75 -19.17
C ARG A 311 -6.89 -9.39 -18.61
N PHE A 312 -6.81 -9.01 -17.33
CA PHE A 312 -5.54 -8.70 -16.67
C PHE A 312 -4.82 -10.00 -16.31
N GLN A 313 -5.55 -11.02 -15.84
CA GLN A 313 -5.00 -12.35 -15.60
C GLN A 313 -4.41 -12.94 -16.89
N HIS A 314 -5.15 -12.91 -18.00
CA HIS A 314 -4.67 -13.41 -19.29
C HIS A 314 -3.40 -12.68 -19.77
N SER A 315 -3.32 -11.36 -19.58
CA SER A 315 -2.18 -10.58 -20.06
C SER A 315 -0.92 -10.72 -19.19
N HIS A 316 -1.06 -10.98 -17.89
CA HIS A 316 0.06 -10.99 -16.94
C HIS A 316 0.43 -12.39 -16.44
N LEU A 317 -0.52 -13.32 -16.33
CA LEU A 317 -0.32 -14.61 -15.66
C LEU A 317 -0.20 -15.78 -16.64
N ILE A 318 -0.83 -15.71 -17.81
CA ILE A 318 -0.79 -16.80 -18.80
C ILE A 318 0.50 -16.67 -19.66
N PRO A 319 1.27 -17.76 -19.83
CA PRO A 319 2.38 -17.80 -20.78
C PRO A 319 1.92 -17.36 -22.19
N GLY A 320 2.60 -16.36 -22.75
CA GLY A 320 2.22 -15.73 -24.03
C GLY A 320 1.38 -14.46 -23.88
N GLY A 321 0.93 -14.12 -22.67
CA GLY A 321 0.36 -12.82 -22.35
C GLY A 321 1.37 -11.69 -22.58
N ILE A 322 0.90 -10.55 -23.08
CA ILE A 322 1.76 -9.42 -23.48
C ILE A 322 2.60 -8.84 -22.33
N HIS A 323 2.18 -9.05 -21.08
CA HIS A 323 2.87 -8.61 -19.88
C HIS A 323 3.43 -9.75 -19.03
N TYR A 324 3.27 -11.00 -19.48
CA TYR A 324 3.80 -12.16 -18.78
C TYR A 324 5.33 -12.14 -18.77
N ARG A 325 5.91 -12.33 -17.59
CA ARG A 325 7.35 -12.48 -17.41
C ARG A 325 7.67 -13.80 -16.71
N PRO A 326 8.46 -14.70 -17.31
CA PRO A 326 8.83 -15.94 -16.65
C PRO A 326 9.76 -15.67 -15.47
N LYS A 327 9.72 -16.57 -14.49
CA LYS A 327 10.61 -16.55 -13.32
C LYS A 327 12.07 -16.58 -13.76
N GLY A 328 12.89 -15.70 -13.17
CA GLY A 328 14.31 -15.57 -13.53
C GLY A 328 14.61 -14.68 -14.74
N SER A 329 13.60 -14.10 -15.42
CA SER A 329 13.86 -13.08 -16.44
C SER A 329 14.22 -11.74 -15.78
N SER A 330 15.52 -11.49 -15.62
CA SER A 330 16.06 -10.23 -15.13
C SER A 330 16.07 -9.16 -16.23
N THR A 331 14.90 -8.71 -16.68
CA THR A 331 14.84 -7.41 -17.38
C THR A 331 14.82 -6.30 -16.34
N SER A 332 16.00 -5.77 -16.05
CA SER A 332 16.21 -4.46 -15.43
C SER A 332 15.25 -3.43 -16.03
N GLY A 333 14.58 -2.68 -15.16
CA GLY A 333 13.45 -1.84 -15.51
C GLY A 333 13.68 -0.87 -16.68
N SER A 334 12.62 -0.61 -17.42
CA SER A 334 12.39 0.69 -18.04
C SER A 334 10.90 0.97 -18.02
N ALA A 335 10.51 1.77 -17.03
CA ALA A 335 9.28 2.53 -17.09
C ALA A 335 9.41 3.57 -18.22
N GLY A 336 8.45 3.57 -19.14
CA GLY A 336 8.25 4.64 -20.11
C GLY A 336 9.00 4.47 -21.44
N SER A 337 8.40 3.75 -22.38
CA SER A 337 8.56 4.12 -23.79
C SER A 337 7.28 3.84 -24.56
N THR A 338 6.55 4.91 -24.83
CA THR A 338 5.44 4.94 -25.78
C THR A 338 6.01 4.81 -27.19
N ARG A 339 5.47 3.85 -27.96
CA ARG A 339 5.70 3.62 -29.40
C ARG A 339 7.10 3.02 -29.68
N LYS A 340 7.31 2.13 -30.65
CA LYS A 340 6.61 1.83 -31.90
C LYS A 340 7.12 0.46 -32.36
N ARG A 341 6.31 -0.22 -33.17
CA ARG A 341 6.64 -1.48 -33.85
C ARG A 341 8.05 -1.49 -34.47
N VAL A 342 8.51 -2.74 -34.66
CA VAL A 342 9.43 -3.26 -35.70
C VAL A 342 10.85 -3.54 -35.24
N GLY A 343 11.15 -4.83 -35.15
CA GLY A 343 12.27 -5.44 -35.87
C GLY A 343 13.68 -5.22 -35.33
N GLY A 344 14.26 -6.32 -34.82
CA GLY A 344 15.63 -6.74 -35.09
C GLY A 344 16.74 -5.72 -34.92
N LYS A 345 17.52 -5.87 -33.84
CA LYS A 345 18.91 -5.41 -33.79
C LYS A 345 19.68 -6.03 -34.96
N SER A 346 19.99 -5.22 -35.96
CA SER A 346 21.21 -5.37 -36.74
C SER A 346 22.16 -4.27 -36.28
N ASP A 347 23.39 -4.68 -36.05
CA ASP A 347 24.51 -3.90 -35.55
C ASP A 347 25.09 -3.04 -36.69
N ASP A 348 24.29 -2.11 -37.20
CA ASP A 348 24.74 -1.13 -38.18
C ASP A 348 24.64 0.27 -37.56
N SER A 349 25.77 0.71 -37.03
CA SER A 349 26.00 2.07 -36.58
C SER A 349 25.92 3.03 -37.79
N SER A 350 24.71 3.32 -38.25
CA SER A 350 24.48 4.48 -39.10
C SER A 350 24.76 5.73 -38.27
N VAL A 351 25.99 6.23 -38.39
CA VAL A 351 26.43 7.44 -37.70
C VAL A 351 25.55 8.58 -38.22
N GLU A 352 24.62 9.04 -37.38
CA GLU A 352 23.67 10.10 -37.75
C GLU A 352 24.40 11.34 -38.28
N ILE A 353 23.85 11.96 -39.32
CA ILE A 353 24.37 13.23 -39.86
C ILE A 353 24.13 14.37 -38.86
N CYS A 354 25.16 15.19 -38.62
CA CYS A 354 25.08 16.32 -37.70
C CYS A 354 24.24 17.46 -38.31
N ARG A 355 23.00 17.61 -37.80
CA ARG A 355 22.11 18.71 -38.22
C ARG A 355 22.65 20.09 -37.85
N ASN A 356 23.30 20.22 -36.69
CA ASN A 356 23.88 21.49 -36.24
C ASN A 356 25.03 21.94 -37.14
N TRP A 357 25.81 20.99 -37.66
CA TRP A 357 26.88 21.31 -38.61
C TRP A 357 26.31 21.80 -39.94
N ASN A 358 25.24 21.14 -40.43
CA ASN A 358 24.55 21.55 -41.66
C ASN A 358 23.93 22.95 -41.61
N VAL A 359 23.67 23.51 -40.43
CA VAL A 359 23.19 24.89 -40.23
C VAL A 359 24.28 25.86 -39.78
N GLY A 360 25.56 25.45 -39.78
CA GLY A 360 26.69 26.29 -39.37
C GLY A 360 26.79 26.57 -37.86
N LYS A 361 26.14 25.75 -37.02
CA LYS A 361 26.05 25.94 -35.56
C LYS A 361 26.73 24.84 -34.74
N CYS A 362 27.50 23.93 -35.37
CA CYS A 362 28.23 22.91 -34.63
C CYS A 362 29.52 23.50 -34.02
N SER A 363 29.64 23.45 -32.69
CA SER A 363 30.84 23.89 -31.96
C SER A 363 31.87 22.79 -31.72
N PHE A 364 31.54 21.53 -32.04
CA PHE A 364 32.36 20.37 -31.70
C PHE A 364 33.45 20.04 -32.73
N GLY A 365 33.42 20.67 -33.93
CA GLY A 365 34.39 20.41 -34.99
C GLY A 365 34.57 18.90 -35.26
N ASP A 366 35.82 18.46 -35.38
CA ASP A 366 36.16 17.05 -35.64
C ASP A 366 35.88 16.12 -34.45
N LYS A 367 35.55 16.66 -33.27
CA LYS A 367 35.14 15.88 -32.09
C LYS A 367 33.65 15.57 -32.07
N CYS A 368 32.89 15.96 -33.10
CA CYS A 368 31.47 15.66 -33.18
C CYS A 368 31.25 14.16 -33.37
N LYS A 369 30.42 13.54 -32.51
CA LYS A 369 30.03 12.12 -32.63
C LYS A 369 29.17 11.80 -33.86
N ARG A 370 28.73 12.83 -34.59
CA ARG A 370 27.83 12.75 -35.75
C ARG A 370 28.59 13.14 -37.02
N LEU A 371 28.22 12.58 -38.17
CA LEU A 371 28.92 12.84 -39.43
C LEU A 371 28.74 14.29 -39.89
N HIS A 372 29.84 14.94 -40.25
CA HIS A 372 29.88 16.27 -40.86
C HIS A 372 29.80 16.15 -42.39
N ILE A 373 28.65 15.68 -42.88
CA ILE A 373 28.31 15.58 -44.32
C ILE A 373 27.03 16.33 -44.63
N CYS A 374 26.90 16.84 -45.86
CA CYS A 374 25.72 17.56 -46.29
C CYS A 374 24.47 16.66 -46.20
N ASN A 375 23.34 17.21 -45.76
CA ASN A 375 22.04 16.52 -45.72
C ASN A 375 21.05 17.10 -46.76
N GLU A 376 21.55 17.77 -47.80
CA GLU A 376 20.74 18.16 -48.96
C GLU A 376 20.48 16.92 -49.82
N ARG A 377 19.26 16.77 -50.38
CA ARG A 377 18.96 15.60 -51.21
C ARG A 377 19.91 15.56 -52.41
N GLY A 378 20.68 14.48 -52.54
CA GLY A 378 21.67 14.31 -53.62
C GLY A 378 23.05 14.90 -53.35
N CYS A 379 23.29 15.50 -52.18
CA CYS A 379 24.61 15.96 -51.78
C CYS A 379 25.04 15.32 -50.44
N HIS A 380 26.09 14.50 -50.47
CA HIS A 380 26.70 13.87 -49.30
C HIS A 380 28.18 14.26 -49.14
N LYS A 381 28.55 15.44 -49.63
CA LYS A 381 29.93 15.94 -49.58
C LYS A 381 30.23 16.61 -48.23
N ASN A 382 31.52 16.80 -47.93
CA ASN A 382 32.02 17.46 -46.72
C ASN A 382 31.87 18.99 -46.78
N HIS A 383 30.65 19.49 -46.99
CA HIS A 383 30.30 20.88 -46.74
C HIS A 383 28.92 21.01 -46.09
N PRO A 384 28.66 22.06 -45.30
CA PRO A 384 27.36 22.25 -44.68
C PRO A 384 26.31 22.61 -45.74
N LYS A 385 25.05 22.25 -45.49
CA LYS A 385 23.90 22.60 -46.33
C LYS A 385 23.80 24.10 -46.63
N THR A 386 24.28 24.97 -45.72
CA THR A 386 24.31 26.42 -45.94
C THR A 386 25.14 26.88 -47.14
N GLN A 387 25.98 26.03 -47.71
CA GLN A 387 26.77 26.34 -48.91
C GLN A 387 26.03 26.04 -50.23
N HIS A 388 24.84 25.46 -50.20
CA HIS A 388 23.99 25.42 -51.40
C HIS A 388 23.38 26.81 -51.61
N SER A 389 23.68 27.45 -52.76
CA SER A 389 23.00 28.68 -53.17
C SER A 389 21.50 28.42 -53.26
N ARG A 390 20.70 29.34 -52.73
CA ARG A 390 19.25 29.32 -52.93
C ARG A 390 18.97 29.97 -54.28
N ASP A 391 18.94 29.15 -55.32
CA ASP A 391 18.38 29.55 -56.62
C ASP A 391 16.86 29.41 -56.62
#